data_AF-A0A6N2N414-F1
#
_entry.id   AF-A0A6N2N414-F1
#
_cell.length_a   1.000
_cell.length_b   1.000
_cell.length_c   1.000
_cell.angle_alpha   90.00
_cell.angle_beta   90.00
_cell.angle_gamma   90.00
#
_symmetry.space_group_name_H-M   'P 1'
#
loop_
_entity.id
_entity.type
_entity.pdbx_description
1 polymer ?
#
loop_
_entity_poly.entity_id
_entity_poly.type
_entity_poly.pdbx_seq_one_letter_code
_entity_poly.pdbx_strand_id
1 'polypeptide(L)' 'MAEYQALILGMEMAMNIKMSHLKVFGDSQLVIRQLLSLYEVTKPEFIPYHKYALKLITSLDCVTLEHVP' A
#
# COMPACT_ATOMS: atom_id res chain seq x y z
N MET A 1 7.56 -6.12 -6.80
CA MET A 1 8.54 -5.32 -6.03
C MET A 1 8.33 -3.85 -6.31
N ALA A 2 8.48 -3.41 -7.57
CA ALA A 2 8.30 -2.02 -7.98
C ALA A 2 6.97 -1.42 -7.49
N GLU A 3 5.86 -2.12 -7.67
CA GLU A 3 4.53 -1.68 -7.19
C GLU A 3 4.48 -1.37 -5.70
N TYR A 4 5.02 -2.27 -4.87
CA TYR A 4 5.10 -2.05 -3.42
C TYR A 4 5.99 -0.85 -3.10
N GLN A 5 7.13 -0.71 -3.78
CA GLN A 5 8.05 0.41 -3.56
C GLN A 5 7.42 1.74 -3.96
N ALA A 6 6.75 1.80 -5.11
CA ALA A 6 6.05 2.99 -5.59
C ALA A 6 4.93 3.39 -4.62
N LEU A 7 4.13 2.42 -4.17
CA LEU A 7 3.08 2.63 -3.19
C LEU A 7 3.62 3.18 -1.87
N ILE A 8 4.65 2.52 -1.31
CA ILE A 8 5.29 2.92 -0.05
C ILE A 8 5.81 4.34 -0.15
N LEU A 9 6.57 4.63 -1.21
CA LEU A 9 7.16 5.95 -1.42
C LEU A 9 6.07 7.04 -1.56
N GLY A 10 4.98 6.76 -2.26
CA GLY A 10 3.85 7.68 -2.38
C GLY A 10 3.16 7.96 -1.03
N MET A 11 2.98 6.94 -0.19
CA MET A 11 2.42 7.08 1.15
C MET A 11 3.35 7.87 2.08
N GLU A 12 4.65 7.58 2.07
CA GLU A 12 5.65 8.33 2.85
C GLU A 12 5.67 9.80 2.46
N MET A 13 5.61 10.12 1.16
CA MET A 13 5.52 11.50 0.70
C MET A 13 4.24 12.20 1.19
N ALA A 14 3.08 11.52 1.12
CA ALA A 14 1.81 12.06 1.61
C ALA A 14 1.86 12.35 3.13
N MET A 15 2.44 11.44 3.90
CA MET A 15 2.63 11.62 5.34
C MET A 15 3.60 12.79 5.64
N ASN A 16 4.66 12.94 4.85
CA ASN A 16 5.61 14.04 5.01
C ASN A 16 4.97 15.42 4.80
N ILE A 17 3.98 15.53 3.91
CA ILE A 17 3.18 16.74 3.74
C ILE A 17 1.95 16.82 4.67
N LYS A 18 1.89 15.96 5.70
CA LYS A 18 0.85 15.89 6.74
C LYS A 18 -0.55 15.61 6.21
N MET A 19 -0.67 14.85 5.12
CA MET A 19 -1.97 14.30 4.71
C MET A 19 -2.34 13.13 5.62
N SER A 20 -3.54 13.18 6.18
CA SER A 20 -4.10 12.10 7.01
C SER A 20 -5.07 11.20 6.25
N HIS A 21 -5.65 11.68 5.16
CA HIS A 21 -6.56 10.93 4.30
C HIS A 21 -5.94 10.71 2.93
N LEU A 22 -5.87 9.46 2.50
CA LEU A 22 -5.27 9.08 1.22
C LEU A 22 -6.22 8.18 0.42
N LYS A 23 -6.37 8.51 -0.86
CA LYS A 23 -6.97 7.60 -1.84
C LYS A 23 -5.86 7.19 -2.81
N VAL A 24 -5.59 5.89 -2.84
CA VAL A 24 -4.55 5.28 -3.67
C VAL A 24 -5.21 4.52 -4.80
N PHE A 25 -4.77 4.81 -6.02
CA PHE A 25 -5.14 4.08 -7.22
C PHE A 25 -3.93 3.30 -7.72
N GLY A 26 -4.09 2.00 -7.93
CA GLY A 26 -3.05 1.14 -8.47
C GLY A 26 -3.61 0.26 -9.58
N ASP A 27 -2.82 0.01 -10.61
CA ASP A 27 -3.10 -0.93 -11.70
C ASP A 27 -2.79 -2.39 -11.30
N SER A 28 -1.97 -2.57 -10.26
CA SER A 28 -1.64 -3.89 -9.71
C SER A 28 -2.74 -4.44 -8.81
N GLN A 29 -3.67 -5.18 -9.42
CA GLN A 29 -4.74 -5.87 -8.71
C GLN A 29 -4.19 -6.82 -7.61
N LEU A 30 -3.04 -7.46 -7.85
CA LEU A 30 -2.41 -8.36 -6.89
C LEU A 30 -2.02 -7.63 -5.60
N VAL A 31 -1.32 -6.50 -5.72
CA VAL A 31 -0.84 -5.73 -4.56
C VAL A 31 -2.01 -5.17 -3.76
N ILE A 32 -3.02 -4.64 -4.45
CA ILE A 32 -4.24 -4.14 -3.80
C ILE A 32 -4.95 -5.26 -3.02
N ARG A 33 -5.15 -6.43 -3.64
CA ARG A 33 -5.80 -7.56 -2.97
C ARG A 33 -4.99 -8.09 -1.79
N GLN A 34 -3.66 -8.07 -1.87
CA GLN A 34 -2.80 -8.44 -0.74
C GLN A 34 -2.96 -7.47 0.43
N LEU A 35 -2.94 -6.17 0.17
CA LEU A 35 -3.10 -5.13 1.21
C LEU A 35 -4.49 -5.11 1.85
N LEU A 36 -5.52 -5.51 1.10
CA LEU A 36 -6.87 -5.74 1.62
C LEU A 36 -6.99 -7.07 2.38
N SER A 37 -5.89 -7.80 2.60
CA SER A 37 -5.86 -9.14 3.21
C SER A 37 -6.72 -10.18 2.49
N LEU A 38 -7.04 -9.94 1.21
CA LEU A 38 -7.81 -10.88 0.40
C LEU A 38 -6.92 -11.99 -0.13
N TYR A 39 -5.65 -11.67 -0.45
CA TYR A 39 -4.65 -12.62 -0.92
C TYR A 39 -3.44 -12.66 0.01
N GLU A 40 -2.90 -13.86 0.21
CA GLU A 40 -1.66 -14.04 0.95
C GLU A 40 -0.43 -13.59 0.14
N VAL A 41 0.59 -13.13 0.87
CA VAL A 41 1.92 -12.85 0.30
C VAL A 41 2.78 -14.10 0.44
N THR A 42 2.82 -14.89 -0.62
CA THR A 42 3.51 -16.19 -0.65
C THR A 42 5.02 -16.09 -0.82
N LYS A 43 5.49 -14.99 -1.41
CA LYS A 43 6.90 -14.77 -1.72
C LYS A 43 7.62 -14.09 -0.54
N PRO A 44 8.62 -14.74 0.09
CA PRO A 44 9.31 -14.20 1.26
C PRO A 44 9.89 -12.80 1.04
N GLU A 45 10.37 -12.50 -0.15
CA GLU A 45 10.93 -11.20 -0.51
C GLU A 45 9.90 -10.06 -0.49
N PHE A 46 8.59 -10.35 -0.57
CA PHE A 46 7.51 -9.36 -0.49
C PHE A 46 6.92 -9.20 0.91
N ILE A 47 7.19 -10.13 1.84
CA ILE A 47 6.69 -10.05 3.22
C ILE A 47 7.12 -8.75 3.91
N PRO A 48 8.39 -8.29 3.82
CA PRO A 48 8.81 -7.03 4.45
C PRO A 48 8.07 -5.81 3.90
N TYR A 49 7.89 -5.75 2.57
CA TYR A 49 7.19 -4.66 1.90
C TYR A 49 5.73 -4.60 2.29
N HIS A 50 5.06 -5.76 2.29
CA HIS A 50 3.67 -5.87 2.69
C HIS A 50 3.46 -5.42 4.14
N LYS A 51 4.30 -5.91 5.07
CA LYS A 51 4.26 -5.48 6.48
C LYS A 51 4.47 -3.97 6.63
N TYR A 52 5.41 -3.40 5.88
CA TYR A 52 5.69 -1.97 5.95
C TYR A 52 4.54 -1.13 5.38
N ALA A 53 3.99 -1.51 4.23
CA ALA A 53 2.84 -0.85 3.64
C ALA A 53 1.62 -0.88 4.58
N LEU A 54 1.34 -2.03 5.23
CA LEU A 54 0.28 -2.12 6.24
C LEU A 54 0.53 -1.19 7.43
N LYS A 55 1.78 -1.09 7.91
CA LYS A 55 2.13 -0.15 8.98
C LYS A 55 1.81 1.29 8.59
N LEU A 56 2.17 1.70 7.37
CA LEU A 56 1.87 3.04 6.85
C LEU A 56 0.35 3.28 6.75
N ILE A 57 -0.40 2.30 6.23
CA ILE A 57 -1.86 2.36 6.17
C ILE A 57 -2.47 2.55 7.57
N THR A 58 -2.00 1.81 8.57
CA THR A 58 -2.50 1.94 9.96
C THR A 58 -2.11 3.24 10.65
N SER A 59 -1.11 3.97 10.13
CA SER A 59 -0.69 5.26 10.67
C SER A 59 -1.44 6.46 10.08
N LEU A 60 -2.23 6.24 9.03
CA LEU A 60 -3.09 7.24 8.41
C LEU A 60 -4.52 7.11 8.96
N ASP A 61 -5.23 8.23 9.07
CA ASP A 61 -6.60 8.26 9.62
C ASP A 61 -7.59 7.55 8.68
N CYS A 62 -7.39 7.71 7.37
CA CYS A 62 -8.23 7.06 6.37
C CYS A 62 -7.42 6.75 5.11
N VAL A 63 -7.43 5.48 4.69
CA VAL A 63 -6.84 5.05 3.42
C VAL A 63 -7.86 4.24 2.64
N THR A 64 -8.07 4.63 1.38
CA THR A 64 -8.84 3.85 0.41
C THR A 64 -7.90 3.33 -0.68
N LEU A 65 -7.96 2.03 -0.95
CA LEU A 65 -7.20 1.36 -2.01
C LEU A 65 -8.17 0.96 -3.13
N GLU A 66 -7.94 1.44 -4.34
CA GLU A 66 -8.80 1.16 -5.50
C GLU A 66 -7.97 0.68 -6.70
N HIS A 67 -8.43 -0.42 -7.31
CA HIS A 67 -7.82 -0.94 -8.54
C HIS A 67 -8.37 -0.20 -9.75
N VAL A 68 -7.49 0.25 -10.64
CA VAL A 68 -7.85 0.92 -11.90
C VAL A 68 -7.34 0.13 -13.10
N PRO A 69 -8.13 0.01 -14.19
CA PRO A 69 -7.70 -0.64 -15.43
C PRO A 69 -6.61 0.11 -16.20
#